data_AF-A0A7S6M0K0-F1
#
_entry.id   AF-A0A7S6M0K0-F1
#
_cell.length_a   1.000
_cell.length_b   1.000
_cell.length_c   1.000
_cell.angle_alpha   90.00
_cell.angle_beta   90.00
_cell.angle_gamma   90.00
#
_symmetry.space_group_name_H-M   'P 1'
#
loop_
_entity.id
_entity.type
_entity.pdbx_description
1 polymer ?
#
loop_
_entity_poly.entity_id
_entity_poly.type
_entity_poly.pdbx_seq_one_letter_code
_entity_poly.pdbx_strand_id
1 'polypeptide(L)'
;MEDIKAVDQKLFWKEAAHPGRLIFSTAAMYLIWGPLYWADMSMSFVMGLAYAVLAGHALVSYRASVRKRFINRRFEAHWNSLKERLDLFDQVMQRVHKKHLAGIHELPRNVHSVARSLYVALRRADLITQEVSLTERGLYAQPPSWNPPAHDAQAKELYRIADKNIAEYQHHFAGVMAGVQRTEAQTAVFITTVDTLRMKILGYRLAGAAPELNSQDFLAAMQEAKMQLAAIDQALEELELTPFPKTIAVMPPEPRTDANSEATQTLDQES
;
A
#
# COMPACT_ATOMS: atom_id res chain seq x y z
N MET A 1 5.49 -7.49 3.90
CA MET A 1 5.30 -6.65 5.11
C MET A 1 6.55 -5.87 5.56
N GLU A 2 7.77 -6.39 5.36
CA GLU A 2 9.00 -5.75 5.89
C GLU A 2 9.32 -4.41 5.24
N ASP A 3 9.06 -4.26 3.94
CA ASP A 3 9.36 -3.03 3.18
C ASP A 3 8.61 -1.81 3.73
N ILE A 4 7.30 -1.95 4.01
CA ILE A 4 6.48 -0.86 4.57
C ILE A 4 6.95 -0.50 5.98
N LYS A 5 7.33 -1.50 6.80
CA LYS A 5 7.88 -1.25 8.13
C LYS A 5 9.18 -0.45 8.04
N ALA A 6 10.08 -0.80 7.11
CA ALA A 6 11.34 -0.10 6.91
C ALA A 6 11.11 1.36 6.47
N VAL A 7 10.16 1.59 5.55
CA VAL A 7 9.78 2.93 5.10
C VAL A 7 9.21 3.77 6.24
N ASP A 8 8.27 3.21 7.01
CA ASP A 8 7.66 3.90 8.15
C ASP A 8 8.68 4.20 9.26
N GLN A 9 9.63 3.28 9.52
CA GLN A 9 10.73 3.49 10.46
C GLN A 9 11.67 4.59 9.99
N LYS A 10 12.02 4.62 8.69
CA LYS A 10 12.85 5.69 8.11
C LYS A 10 12.16 7.05 8.26
N LEU A 11 10.84 7.12 8.05
CA LEU A 11 10.07 8.34 8.27
C LEU A 11 10.05 8.75 9.74
N PHE A 12 9.90 7.79 10.67
CA PHE A 12 10.00 8.07 12.10
C PHE A 12 11.36 8.69 12.46
N TRP A 13 12.47 8.09 12.03
CA TRP A 13 13.80 8.62 12.30
C TRP A 13 14.03 10.00 11.67
N LYS A 14 13.51 10.21 10.46
CA LYS A 14 13.54 11.54 9.81
C LYS A 14 12.81 12.60 10.64
N GLU A 15 11.65 12.25 11.20
CA GLU A 15 10.88 13.15 12.06
C GLU A 15 11.49 13.33 13.46
N ALA A 16 12.12 12.30 14.00
CA ALA A 16 12.85 12.35 15.27
C ALA A 16 14.12 13.21 15.17
N ALA A 17 14.78 13.19 14.02
CA ALA A 17 15.96 14.00 13.72
C ALA A 17 15.62 15.41 13.17
N HIS A 18 14.34 15.80 13.17
CA HIS A 18 13.94 17.11 12.66
C HIS A 18 14.57 18.24 13.50
N PRO A 19 15.30 19.20 12.91
CA PRO A 19 16.15 20.13 13.64
C PRO A 19 15.37 20.95 14.67
N GLY A 20 14.18 21.46 14.31
CA GLY A 20 13.34 22.19 15.26
C GLY A 20 12.92 21.38 16.49
N ARG A 21 12.69 20.06 16.36
CA ARG A 21 12.30 19.21 17.50
C ARG A 21 13.51 18.81 18.34
N LEU A 22 14.65 18.58 17.70
CA LEU A 22 15.92 18.36 18.40
C LEU A 22 16.32 19.57 19.23
N ILE A 23 16.21 20.78 18.68
CA ILE A 23 16.49 22.02 19.40
C ILE A 23 15.56 22.15 20.61
N PHE A 24 14.25 21.92 20.42
CA PHE A 24 13.28 22.01 21.52
C PHE A 24 13.54 20.99 22.64
N SER A 25 13.78 19.72 22.29
CA SER A 25 14.07 18.66 23.26
C SER A 25 15.42 18.87 23.97
N THR A 26 16.44 19.32 23.25
CA THR A 26 17.75 19.67 23.84
C THR A 26 17.64 20.86 24.79
N ALA A 27 16.90 21.91 24.40
CA ALA A 27 16.64 23.06 25.25
C ALA A 27 15.84 22.65 26.51
N ALA A 28 14.83 21.79 26.37
CA ALA A 28 14.08 21.25 27.50
C ALA A 28 14.97 20.43 28.45
N MET A 29 15.87 19.58 27.92
CA MET A 29 16.85 18.87 28.74
C MET A 29 17.80 19.82 29.47
N TYR A 30 18.30 20.86 28.81
CA TYR A 30 19.18 21.85 29.43
C TYR A 30 18.48 22.63 30.56
N LEU A 31 17.22 23.02 30.35
CA LEU A 31 16.38 23.71 31.33
C LEU A 31 15.99 22.83 32.54
N ILE A 32 15.99 21.51 32.37
CA ILE A 32 15.79 20.57 33.48
C ILE A 32 17.11 20.38 34.22
N TRP A 33 18.19 20.10 33.50
CA TRP A 33 19.48 19.76 34.11
C TRP A 33 20.10 20.90 34.90
N GLY A 34 20.14 22.12 34.34
CA GLY A 34 20.80 23.26 34.97
C GLY A 34 20.22 23.60 36.35
N PRO A 35 18.94 23.99 36.46
CA PRO A 35 18.32 24.37 37.73
C PRO A 35 18.30 23.23 38.76
N LEU A 36 18.09 21.99 38.33
CA LEU A 36 18.02 20.85 39.26
C LEU A 36 19.38 20.43 39.81
N TYR A 37 20.45 20.60 39.01
CA TYR A 37 21.82 20.43 39.48
C TYR A 37 22.18 21.46 40.55
N TRP A 38 21.78 22.73 40.35
CA TRP A 38 21.99 23.79 41.33
C TRP A 38 21.14 23.62 42.60
N ALA A 39 19.98 22.97 42.49
CA ALA A 39 19.09 22.69 43.61
C ALA A 39 19.45 21.40 44.39
N ASP A 40 20.58 20.76 44.08
CA ASP A 40 21.07 19.52 44.70
C ASP A 40 20.02 18.40 44.74
N MET A 41 19.23 18.31 43.67
CA MET A 41 18.18 17.31 43.54
C MET A 41 18.78 15.92 43.30
N SER A 42 18.13 14.89 43.83
CA SER A 42 18.58 13.51 43.65
C SER A 42 18.74 13.15 42.17
N MET A 43 19.83 12.46 41.83
CA MET A 43 20.14 12.07 40.46
C MET A 43 19.03 11.23 39.81
N SER A 44 18.33 10.39 40.59
CA SER A 44 17.19 9.60 40.12
C SER A 44 16.03 10.47 39.64
N PHE A 45 15.74 11.57 40.33
CA PHE A 45 14.70 12.52 39.94
C PHE A 45 15.06 13.26 38.64
N VAL A 46 16.30 13.73 38.51
CA VAL A 46 16.79 14.39 37.29
C VAL A 46 16.74 13.43 36.10
N MET A 47 17.18 12.19 36.28
CA MET A 47 17.09 11.15 35.24
C MET A 47 15.64 10.84 34.87
N GLY A 48 14.73 10.76 35.84
CA GLY A 48 13.30 10.58 35.59
C GLY A 48 12.70 11.66 34.68
N LEU A 49 13.05 12.92 34.92
CA LEU A 49 12.61 14.04 34.08
C LEU A 49 13.26 14.02 32.69
N ALA A 50 14.54 13.68 32.59
CA ALA A 50 15.21 13.51 31.30
C ALA A 50 14.54 12.41 30.46
N TYR A 51 14.20 11.26 31.07
CA TYR A 51 13.44 10.20 30.41
C TYR A 51 12.06 10.67 29.95
N ALA A 52 11.36 11.47 30.76
CA ALA A 52 10.07 12.04 30.39
C ALA A 52 10.18 12.95 29.14
N VAL A 53 11.24 13.77 29.03
CA VAL A 53 11.50 14.58 27.83
C VAL A 53 11.77 13.70 26.61
N LEU A 54 12.62 12.68 26.74
CA LEU A 54 12.91 11.75 25.65
C LEU A 54 11.66 10.98 25.20
N ALA A 55 10.85 10.50 26.13
CA ALA A 55 9.58 9.84 25.84
C ALA A 55 8.60 10.80 25.14
N GLY A 56 8.52 12.05 25.59
CA GLY A 56 7.74 13.11 24.94
C GLY A 56 8.20 13.38 23.51
N HIS A 57 9.52 13.49 23.29
CA HIS A 57 10.11 13.68 21.96
C HIS A 57 9.80 12.50 21.03
N ALA A 58 9.94 11.27 21.52
CA ALA A 58 9.62 10.06 20.78
C ALA A 58 8.13 10.02 20.42
N LEU A 59 7.23 10.36 21.35
CA LEU A 59 5.79 10.37 21.12
C LEU A 59 5.37 11.44 20.09
N VAL A 60 5.90 12.65 20.21
CA VAL A 60 5.62 13.75 19.26
C VAL A 60 6.14 13.39 17.87
N SER A 61 7.37 12.86 17.78
CA SER A 61 7.98 12.42 16.52
C SER A 61 7.21 11.25 15.90
N TYR A 62 6.76 10.31 16.72
CA TYR A 62 5.90 9.21 16.28
C TYR A 62 4.59 9.72 15.71
N ARG A 63 3.86 10.60 16.42
CA ARG A 63 2.61 11.19 15.93
C ARG A 63 2.81 11.97 14.63
N ALA A 64 3.90 12.74 14.53
CA ALA A 64 4.24 13.45 13.31
C ALA A 64 4.55 12.49 12.15
N SER A 65 5.28 11.40 12.42
CA SER A 65 5.56 10.38 11.41
C SER A 65 4.28 9.72 10.90
N VAL A 66 3.35 9.35 11.79
CA VAL A 66 2.06 8.74 11.44
C VAL A 66 1.24 9.64 10.52
N ARG A 67 1.16 10.94 10.84
CA ARG A 67 0.46 11.94 10.01
C ARG A 67 1.06 12.12 8.62
N LYS A 68 2.35 11.79 8.45
CA LYS A 68 3.08 11.95 7.18
C LYS A 68 3.26 10.63 6.43
N ARG A 69 2.65 9.53 6.89
CA ARG A 69 2.80 8.24 6.20
C ARG A 69 2.19 8.32 4.80
N PHE A 70 0.93 8.72 4.69
CA PHE A 70 0.29 8.87 3.39
C PHE A 70 0.78 10.10 2.66
N ILE A 71 1.18 9.90 1.40
CA ILE A 71 1.67 10.95 0.50
C ILE A 71 0.47 11.57 -0.21
N ASN A 72 -0.42 10.74 -0.75
CA ASN A 72 -1.63 11.20 -1.40
C ASN A 72 -2.82 11.24 -0.42
N ARG A 73 -3.52 12.38 -0.37
CA ARG A 73 -4.72 12.60 0.48
C ARG A 73 -5.83 11.57 0.23
N ARG A 74 -5.92 11.02 -0.99
CA ARG A 74 -6.90 9.99 -1.34
C ARG A 74 -6.76 8.73 -0.49
N PHE A 75 -5.54 8.17 -0.39
CA PHE A 75 -5.30 6.97 0.41
C PHE A 75 -5.39 7.25 1.91
N GLU A 76 -4.99 8.46 2.34
CA GLU A 76 -5.20 8.90 3.71
C GLU A 76 -6.70 8.90 4.07
N ALA A 77 -7.56 9.41 3.19
CA ALA A 77 -9.00 9.43 3.39
C ALA A 77 -9.60 8.01 3.47
N HIS A 78 -9.14 7.09 2.62
CA HIS A 78 -9.53 5.67 2.68
C HIS A 78 -9.13 5.03 4.02
N TRP A 79 -7.89 5.25 4.47
CA TRP A 79 -7.42 4.72 5.74
C TRP A 79 -8.17 5.30 6.94
N ASN A 80 -8.35 6.63 6.96
CA ASN A 80 -9.10 7.31 8.02
C ASN A 80 -10.55 6.80 8.07
N SER A 81 -11.17 6.59 6.91
CA SER A 81 -12.51 6.04 6.82
C SER A 81 -12.58 4.64 7.41
N LEU A 82 -11.68 3.75 6.98
CA LEU A 82 -11.59 2.38 7.50
C LEU A 82 -11.38 2.37 9.02
N LYS A 83 -10.43 3.16 9.52
CA LYS A 83 -10.13 3.27 10.95
C LYS A 83 -11.33 3.71 11.77
N GLU A 84 -12.06 4.72 11.31
CA GLU A 84 -13.27 5.20 11.97
C GLU A 84 -14.32 4.07 12.10
N ARG A 85 -14.56 3.28 11.04
CA ARG A 85 -15.54 2.18 11.09
C ARG A 85 -15.07 1.05 11.99
N LEU A 86 -13.77 0.80 12.05
CA LEU A 86 -13.17 -0.16 12.98
C LEU A 86 -13.38 0.28 14.44
N ASP A 87 -13.13 1.55 14.76
CA ASP A 87 -13.35 2.11 16.09
C ASP A 87 -14.84 2.05 16.50
N LEU A 88 -15.75 2.32 15.55
CA LEU A 88 -17.20 2.18 15.78
C LEU A 88 -17.62 0.73 15.97
N PHE A 89 -17.04 -0.20 15.20
CA PHE A 89 -17.28 -1.63 15.34
C PHE A 89 -16.82 -2.14 16.71
N ASP A 90 -15.63 -1.74 17.16
CA ASP A 90 -15.10 -2.11 18.48
C ASP A 90 -16.00 -1.60 19.62
N GLN A 91 -16.50 -0.36 19.52
CA GLN A 91 -17.46 0.18 20.49
C GLN A 91 -18.75 -0.65 20.58
N VAL A 92 -19.23 -1.17 19.44
CA VAL A 92 -20.41 -2.04 19.41
C VAL A 92 -20.07 -3.40 20.03
N MET A 93 -18.94 -4.00 19.67
CA MET A 93 -18.51 -5.30 20.19
C MET A 93 -18.30 -5.31 21.70
N GLN A 94 -17.80 -4.22 22.28
CA GLN A 94 -17.67 -4.07 23.74
C GLN A 94 -19.00 -4.15 24.48
N ARG A 95 -20.11 -3.81 23.81
CA ARG A 95 -21.47 -3.80 24.39
C ARG A 95 -22.23 -5.11 24.15
N VAL A 96 -21.68 -6.05 23.39
CA VAL A 96 -22.29 -7.37 23.13
C VAL A 96 -22.00 -8.33 24.28
N HIS A 97 -23.04 -8.92 24.86
CA HIS A 97 -22.88 -9.99 25.85
C HIS A 97 -22.35 -11.27 25.19
N LYS A 98 -21.11 -11.65 25.53
CA LYS A 98 -20.37 -12.77 24.93
C LYS A 98 -21.00 -14.16 25.11
N LYS A 99 -22.00 -14.29 25.99
CA LYS A 99 -22.60 -15.59 26.39
C LYS A 99 -23.69 -16.11 25.44
N HIS A 100 -24.18 -15.31 24.49
CA HIS A 100 -25.38 -15.64 23.71
C HIS A 100 -25.17 -15.97 22.23
N LEU A 101 -23.93 -15.91 21.72
CA LEU A 101 -23.67 -16.07 20.28
C LEU A 101 -22.37 -16.84 20.03
N ALA A 102 -22.49 -18.06 19.52
CA ALA A 102 -21.36 -18.87 19.10
C ALA A 102 -20.61 -18.18 17.94
N GLY A 103 -19.27 -18.11 18.03
CA GLY A 103 -18.41 -17.62 16.94
C GLY A 103 -18.27 -16.10 16.83
N ILE A 104 -18.89 -15.32 17.73
CA ILE A 104 -18.72 -13.85 17.80
C ILE A 104 -17.34 -13.45 18.30
N HIS A 105 -16.68 -14.31 19.09
CA HIS A 105 -15.39 -14.02 19.72
C HIS A 105 -14.23 -13.92 18.73
N GLU A 106 -14.32 -14.61 17.59
CA GLU A 106 -13.29 -14.60 16.55
C GLU A 106 -13.44 -13.42 15.59
N LEU A 107 -14.66 -12.89 15.48
CA LEU A 107 -15.01 -11.86 14.51
C LEU A 107 -14.17 -10.59 14.66
N PRO A 108 -13.98 -10.00 15.87
CA PRO A 108 -13.10 -8.85 16.02
C PRO A 108 -11.67 -9.14 15.57
N ARG A 109 -11.13 -10.31 15.95
CA ARG A 109 -9.76 -10.68 15.58
C ARG A 109 -9.59 -10.72 14.07
N ASN A 110 -10.56 -11.28 13.35
CA ASN A 110 -10.52 -11.37 11.88
C ASN A 110 -10.66 -9.99 11.24
N VAL A 111 -11.61 -9.17 11.68
CA VAL A 111 -11.80 -7.79 11.20
C VAL A 111 -10.50 -6.96 11.39
N HIS A 112 -9.88 -7.04 12.57
CA HIS A 112 -8.60 -6.39 12.87
C HIS A 112 -7.42 -6.95 12.08
N SER A 113 -7.45 -8.24 11.72
CA SER A 113 -6.44 -8.84 10.84
C SER A 113 -6.53 -8.25 9.44
N VAL A 114 -7.71 -8.30 8.83
CA VAL A 114 -7.95 -7.78 7.48
C VAL A 114 -7.70 -6.27 7.42
N ALA A 115 -8.09 -5.52 8.45
CA ALA A 115 -7.78 -4.08 8.56
C ALA A 115 -6.27 -3.80 8.53
N ARG A 116 -5.44 -4.66 9.16
CA ARG A 116 -3.98 -4.53 9.12
C ARG A 116 -3.42 -4.91 7.74
N SER A 117 -3.95 -5.94 7.09
CA SER A 117 -3.59 -6.29 5.71
C SER A 117 -3.89 -5.12 4.76
N LEU A 118 -5.11 -4.55 4.86
CA LEU A 118 -5.54 -3.39 4.08
C LEU A 118 -4.70 -2.15 4.34
N TYR A 119 -4.27 -1.91 5.58
CA TYR A 119 -3.34 -0.83 5.88
C TYR A 119 -2.05 -0.95 5.05
N VAL A 120 -1.43 -2.13 5.07
CA VAL A 120 -0.18 -2.39 4.35
C VAL A 120 -0.40 -2.24 2.84
N ALA A 121 -1.50 -2.77 2.33
CA ALA A 121 -1.85 -2.67 0.91
C ALA A 121 -2.10 -1.22 0.47
N LEU A 122 -2.87 -0.44 1.24
CA LEU A 122 -3.10 0.98 0.98
C LEU A 122 -1.79 1.79 1.02
N ARG A 123 -0.89 1.48 1.96
CA ARG A 123 0.44 2.09 2.01
C ARG A 123 1.26 1.78 0.76
N ARG A 124 1.24 0.53 0.31
CA ARG A 124 1.93 0.13 -0.93
C ARG A 124 1.31 0.81 -2.15
N ALA A 125 0.00 0.84 -2.25
CA ALA A 125 -0.72 1.51 -3.34
C ALA A 125 -0.41 3.02 -3.42
N ASP A 126 -0.29 3.68 -2.27
CA ASP A 126 0.13 5.09 -2.17
C ASP A 126 1.57 5.30 -2.68
N LEU A 127 2.51 4.45 -2.27
CA LEU A 127 3.89 4.51 -2.75
C LEU A 127 4.00 4.24 -4.25
N ILE A 128 3.30 3.23 -4.77
CA ILE A 128 3.25 2.93 -6.20
C ILE A 128 2.68 4.12 -6.97
N THR A 129 1.57 4.68 -6.51
CA THR A 129 0.95 5.85 -7.16
C THR A 129 1.90 7.03 -7.18
N GLN A 130 2.61 7.29 -6.08
CA GLN A 130 3.61 8.35 -6.01
C GLN A 130 4.75 8.10 -7.00
N GLU A 131 5.34 6.90 -7.01
CA GLU A 131 6.45 6.55 -7.88
C GLU A 131 6.05 6.70 -9.35
N VAL A 132 4.91 6.11 -9.73
CA VAL A 132 4.33 6.23 -11.09
C VAL A 132 4.09 7.69 -11.45
N SER A 133 3.57 8.51 -10.53
CA SER A 133 3.32 9.93 -10.81
C SER A 133 4.58 10.77 -11.01
N LEU A 134 5.73 10.29 -10.52
CA LEU A 134 7.03 10.93 -10.66
C LEU A 134 7.75 10.43 -11.92
N THR A 135 7.72 9.12 -12.20
CA THR A 135 8.45 8.50 -13.31
C THR A 135 7.69 8.59 -14.63
N GLU A 136 6.38 8.39 -14.62
CA GLU A 136 5.57 8.27 -15.84
C GLU A 136 4.91 9.58 -16.29
N ARG A 137 5.27 10.71 -15.65
CA ARG A 137 4.68 12.01 -15.98
C ARG A 137 5.10 12.44 -17.38
N GLY A 138 4.15 12.37 -18.31
CA GLY A 138 4.30 12.87 -19.68
C GLY A 138 4.93 11.90 -20.67
N LEU A 139 5.35 10.71 -20.25
CA LEU A 139 5.98 9.73 -21.15
C LEU A 139 4.99 9.10 -22.15
N TYR A 140 3.75 8.87 -21.74
CA TYR A 140 2.75 8.15 -22.56
C TYR A 140 1.35 8.76 -22.55
N ALA A 141 1.23 10.04 -22.19
CA ALA A 141 -0.02 10.78 -22.42
C ALA A 141 -0.40 10.82 -23.91
N GLN A 142 0.60 10.71 -24.80
CA GLN A 142 0.46 10.46 -26.22
C GLN A 142 1.54 9.45 -26.63
N PRO A 143 1.19 8.21 -27.03
CA PRO A 143 2.19 7.28 -27.54
C PRO A 143 2.88 7.90 -28.76
N PRO A 144 4.21 7.78 -28.88
CA PRO A 144 4.92 8.31 -30.03
C PRO A 144 4.40 7.65 -31.31
N SER A 145 4.01 8.47 -32.28
CA SER A 145 3.67 8.00 -33.61
C SER A 145 4.92 8.02 -34.49
N TRP A 146 5.25 6.87 -35.05
CA TRP A 146 6.37 6.73 -35.96
C TRP A 146 5.86 6.53 -37.38
N ASN A 147 6.50 7.17 -38.36
CA ASN A 147 6.25 6.92 -39.78
C ASN A 147 7.36 6.02 -40.33
N PRO A 148 7.16 4.69 -40.43
CA PRO A 148 8.19 3.80 -40.92
C PRO A 148 8.55 4.13 -42.38
N PRO A 149 9.85 4.14 -42.74
CA PRO A 149 10.28 4.41 -44.11
C PRO A 149 9.80 3.28 -45.03
N ALA A 150 9.27 3.65 -46.20
CA ALA A 150 8.58 2.72 -47.08
C ALA A 150 9.49 1.67 -47.75
N HIS A 151 10.81 1.86 -47.75
CA HIS A 151 11.74 1.09 -48.60
C HIS A 151 12.81 0.31 -47.83
N ASP A 152 12.87 0.44 -46.50
CA ASP A 152 13.84 -0.28 -45.67
C ASP A 152 13.12 -1.35 -44.82
N ALA A 153 13.29 -2.61 -45.24
CA ALA A 153 12.71 -3.77 -44.56
C ALA A 153 13.23 -3.93 -43.12
N GLN A 154 14.50 -3.58 -42.86
CA GLN A 154 15.05 -3.66 -41.51
C GLN A 154 14.51 -2.57 -40.61
N ALA A 155 14.42 -1.34 -41.10
CA ALA A 155 13.79 -0.25 -40.34
C ALA A 155 12.34 -0.59 -39.99
N LYS A 156 11.58 -1.16 -40.94
CA LYS A 156 10.19 -1.59 -40.69
C LYS A 156 10.07 -2.62 -39.56
N GLU A 157 10.99 -3.58 -39.51
CA GLU A 157 11.01 -4.58 -38.42
C GLU A 157 11.36 -3.96 -37.07
N LEU A 158 12.30 -3.00 -37.03
CA LEU A 158 12.60 -2.25 -35.81
C LEU A 158 11.39 -1.46 -35.30
N TYR A 159 10.62 -0.82 -36.18
CA TYR A 159 9.37 -0.15 -35.80
C TYR A 159 8.33 -1.14 -35.27
N ARG A 160 8.19 -2.32 -35.88
CA ARG A 160 7.30 -3.38 -35.40
C ARG A 160 7.67 -3.85 -33.99
N ILE A 161 8.96 -4.01 -33.71
CA ILE A 161 9.46 -4.36 -32.37
C ILE A 161 9.18 -3.22 -31.38
N ALA A 162 9.39 -1.96 -31.78
CA ALA A 162 9.09 -0.81 -30.94
C ALA A 162 7.60 -0.74 -30.56
N ASP A 163 6.68 -0.95 -31.51
CA ASP A 163 5.24 -0.97 -31.26
C ASP A 163 4.85 -2.09 -30.28
N LYS A 164 5.44 -3.28 -30.46
CA LYS A 164 5.25 -4.41 -29.52
C LYS A 164 5.70 -4.04 -28.11
N ASN A 165 6.88 -3.44 -27.97
CA ASN A 165 7.42 -3.04 -26.67
C ASN A 165 6.55 -1.98 -25.99
N ILE A 166 6.02 -1.02 -26.76
CA ILE A 166 5.08 -0.01 -26.25
C ILE A 166 3.79 -0.68 -25.73
N ALA A 167 3.22 -1.61 -26.50
CA ALA A 167 2.02 -2.33 -26.09
C ALA A 167 2.24 -3.17 -24.82
N GLU A 168 3.37 -3.88 -24.72
CA GLU A 168 3.74 -4.63 -23.52
C GLU A 168 3.90 -3.72 -22.30
N TYR A 169 4.60 -2.60 -22.45
CA TYR A 169 4.73 -1.60 -21.40
C TYR A 169 3.35 -1.08 -20.94
N GLN A 170 2.46 -0.70 -21.89
CA GLN A 170 1.12 -0.19 -21.56
C GLN A 170 0.30 -1.23 -20.80
N HIS A 171 0.38 -2.50 -21.22
CA HIS A 171 -0.26 -3.60 -20.53
C HIS A 171 0.27 -3.77 -19.09
N HIS A 172 1.59 -3.71 -18.89
CA HIS A 172 2.19 -3.79 -17.55
C HIS A 172 1.80 -2.60 -16.67
N PHE A 173 1.85 -1.39 -17.21
CA PHE A 173 1.41 -0.18 -16.53
C PHE A 173 -0.05 -0.29 -16.09
N ALA A 174 -0.94 -0.71 -16.98
CA ALA A 174 -2.35 -0.93 -16.68
C ALA A 174 -2.54 -1.98 -15.58
N GLY A 175 -1.75 -3.06 -15.59
CA GLY A 175 -1.76 -4.09 -14.54
C GLY A 175 -1.38 -3.54 -13.17
N VAL A 176 -0.32 -2.72 -13.08
CA VAL A 176 0.11 -2.07 -11.83
C VAL A 176 -0.99 -1.13 -11.31
N MET A 177 -1.54 -0.28 -12.18
CA MET A 177 -2.60 0.65 -11.80
C MET A 177 -3.91 -0.06 -11.41
N ALA A 178 -4.23 -1.17 -12.07
CA ALA A 178 -5.35 -2.02 -11.68
C ALA A 178 -5.15 -2.61 -10.28
N GLY A 179 -3.92 -2.95 -9.88
CA GLY A 179 -3.60 -3.37 -8.51
C GLY A 179 -3.89 -2.29 -7.47
N VAL A 180 -3.53 -1.04 -7.77
CA VAL A 180 -3.86 0.13 -6.94
C VAL A 180 -5.37 0.28 -6.79
N GLN A 181 -6.11 0.27 -7.90
CA GLN A 181 -7.57 0.41 -7.88
C GLN A 181 -8.27 -0.75 -7.16
N ARG A 182 -7.79 -1.99 -7.31
CA ARG A 182 -8.30 -3.16 -6.57
C ARG A 182 -8.15 -2.97 -5.06
N THR A 183 -7.02 -2.43 -4.61
CA THR A 183 -6.80 -2.15 -3.17
C THR A 183 -7.80 -1.11 -2.64
N GLU A 184 -8.08 -0.05 -3.40
CA GLU A 184 -9.09 0.96 -3.04
C GLU A 184 -10.49 0.35 -2.99
N ALA A 185 -10.83 -0.50 -3.98
CA ALA A 185 -12.12 -1.20 -4.03
C ALA A 185 -12.28 -2.16 -2.85
N GLN A 186 -11.27 -2.97 -2.53
CA GLN A 186 -11.27 -3.87 -1.37
C GLN A 186 -11.44 -3.09 -0.05
N THR A 187 -10.86 -1.89 0.04
CA THR A 187 -11.06 -1.00 1.19
C THR A 187 -12.52 -0.54 1.30
N ALA A 188 -13.15 -0.18 0.18
CA ALA A 188 -14.56 0.19 0.15
C ALA A 188 -15.47 -0.98 0.56
N VAL A 189 -15.20 -2.18 0.03
CA VAL A 189 -15.92 -3.41 0.41
C VAL A 189 -15.79 -3.64 1.92
N PHE A 190 -14.57 -3.62 2.46
CA PHE A 190 -14.34 -3.78 3.89
C PHE A 190 -15.16 -2.80 4.74
N ILE A 191 -15.14 -1.51 4.40
CA ILE A 191 -15.91 -0.47 5.11
C ILE A 191 -17.39 -0.83 5.15
N THR A 192 -17.97 -1.18 3.99
CA THR A 192 -19.39 -1.53 3.91
C THR A 192 -19.73 -2.83 4.63
N THR A 193 -18.86 -3.85 4.55
CA THR A 193 -19.03 -5.12 5.27
C THR A 193 -19.05 -4.88 6.79
N VAL A 194 -18.12 -4.08 7.32
CA VAL A 194 -18.05 -3.76 8.74
C VAL A 194 -19.26 -2.92 9.18
N ASP A 195 -19.71 -1.96 8.37
CA ASP A 195 -20.90 -1.16 8.67
C ASP A 195 -22.17 -2.01 8.72
N THR A 196 -22.38 -2.90 7.74
CA THR A 196 -23.53 -3.83 7.74
C THR A 196 -23.47 -4.75 8.95
N LEU A 197 -22.31 -5.33 9.24
CA LEU A 197 -22.10 -6.20 10.40
C LEU A 197 -22.41 -5.47 11.71
N ARG A 198 -21.93 -4.23 11.86
CA ARG A 198 -22.21 -3.37 13.01
C ARG A 198 -23.70 -3.14 13.19
N MET A 199 -24.43 -2.81 12.12
CA MET A 199 -25.87 -2.60 12.17
C MET A 199 -26.63 -3.87 12.54
N LYS A 200 -26.23 -5.03 12.00
CA LYS A 200 -26.83 -6.32 12.35
C LYS A 200 -26.61 -6.69 13.82
N ILE A 201 -25.42 -6.44 14.36
CA ILE A 201 -25.10 -6.66 15.78
C ILE A 201 -25.92 -5.74 16.68
N LEU A 202 -26.06 -4.46 16.32
CA LEU A 202 -26.90 -3.51 17.05
C LEU A 202 -28.37 -3.94 17.03
N GLY A 203 -28.89 -4.33 15.86
CA GLY A 203 -30.26 -4.83 15.71
C GLY A 203 -30.52 -6.04 16.58
N TYR A 204 -29.64 -7.05 16.53
CA TYR A 204 -29.75 -8.24 17.37
C TYR A 204 -29.75 -7.91 18.87
N ARG A 205 -28.88 -6.98 19.30
CA ARG A 205 -28.80 -6.55 20.70
C ARG A 205 -30.07 -5.82 21.17
N LEU A 206 -30.67 -4.99 20.33
CA LEU A 206 -31.81 -4.14 20.70
C LEU A 206 -33.16 -4.88 20.61
N ALA A 207 -33.28 -5.90 19.75
CA ALA A 207 -34.51 -6.64 19.49
C ALA A 207 -34.90 -7.67 20.58
N GLY A 208 -34.65 -7.40 21.87
CA GLY A 208 -34.75 -8.39 22.96
C GLY A 208 -35.99 -9.33 22.95
N ALA A 209 -35.77 -10.56 23.46
CA ALA A 209 -36.75 -11.60 23.85
C ALA A 209 -37.59 -12.32 22.77
N ALA A 210 -37.48 -11.99 21.47
CA ALA A 210 -38.01 -12.82 20.37
C ALA A 210 -36.93 -13.10 19.31
N PRO A 211 -35.90 -13.91 19.63
CA PRO A 211 -34.64 -13.94 18.88
C PRO A 211 -34.63 -14.94 17.73
N GLU A 212 -35.54 -15.90 17.67
CA GLU A 212 -35.31 -17.10 16.84
C GLU A 212 -35.33 -16.81 15.33
N LEU A 213 -36.31 -16.02 14.86
CA LEU A 213 -36.38 -15.55 13.46
C LEU A 213 -35.27 -14.54 13.11
N ASN A 214 -34.83 -13.74 14.08
CA ASN A 214 -33.79 -12.71 13.89
C ASN A 214 -32.36 -13.26 14.05
N SER A 215 -32.22 -14.44 14.67
CA SER A 215 -30.93 -15.09 14.95
C SER A 215 -30.38 -15.81 13.72
N GLN A 216 -31.22 -16.49 12.94
CA GLN A 216 -30.77 -17.15 11.70
C GLN A 216 -30.29 -16.14 10.66
N ASP A 217 -31.06 -15.06 10.44
CA ASP A 217 -30.66 -13.96 9.55
C ASP A 217 -29.39 -13.26 10.03
N PHE A 218 -29.21 -13.13 11.35
CA PHE A 218 -28.01 -12.58 11.95
C PHE A 218 -26.79 -13.49 11.73
N LEU A 219 -26.94 -14.80 11.96
CA LEU A 219 -25.88 -15.79 11.74
C LEU A 219 -25.51 -15.89 10.26
N ALA A 220 -26.49 -15.84 9.35
CA ALA A 220 -26.26 -15.80 7.91
C ALA A 220 -25.48 -14.54 7.51
N ALA A 221 -25.89 -13.36 7.99
CA ALA A 221 -25.18 -12.11 7.72
C ALA A 221 -23.75 -12.11 8.32
N MET A 222 -23.56 -12.71 9.49
CA MET A 222 -22.23 -12.90 10.06
C MET A 222 -21.35 -13.81 9.20
N GLN A 223 -21.91 -14.91 8.70
CA GLN A 223 -21.17 -15.85 7.86
C GLN A 223 -20.82 -15.22 6.51
N GLU A 224 -21.75 -14.48 5.92
CA GLU A 224 -21.51 -13.68 4.71
C GLU A 224 -20.38 -12.66 4.94
N ALA A 225 -20.42 -11.90 6.04
CA ALA A 225 -19.37 -10.96 6.37
C ALA A 225 -18.01 -11.65 6.55
N LYS A 226 -17.97 -12.84 7.19
CA LYS A 226 -16.74 -13.64 7.29
C LYS A 226 -16.20 -14.06 5.92
N MET A 227 -17.07 -14.51 5.02
CA MET A 227 -16.67 -14.87 3.65
C MET A 227 -16.15 -13.67 2.87
N GLN A 228 -16.80 -12.50 2.98
CA GLN A 228 -16.34 -11.26 2.36
C GLN A 228 -14.97 -10.82 2.89
N LEU A 229 -14.76 -10.88 4.21
CA LEU A 229 -13.47 -10.57 4.84
C LEU A 229 -12.37 -11.53 4.41
N ALA A 230 -12.66 -12.83 4.32
CA ALA A 230 -11.71 -13.83 3.82
C ALA A 230 -11.39 -13.62 2.34
N ALA A 231 -12.38 -13.28 1.51
CA ALA A 231 -12.17 -12.96 0.11
C ALA A 231 -11.29 -11.72 -0.08
N ILE A 232 -11.44 -10.71 0.77
CA ILE A 232 -10.53 -9.54 0.77
C ILE A 232 -9.11 -9.98 1.10
N ASP A 233 -8.91 -10.76 2.16
CA ASP A 233 -7.58 -11.20 2.60
C ASP A 233 -6.89 -12.04 1.50
N GLN A 234 -7.61 -12.98 0.89
CA GLN A 234 -7.10 -13.77 -0.24
C GLN A 234 -6.76 -12.88 -1.44
N ALA A 235 -7.64 -11.94 -1.80
CA ALA A 235 -7.40 -11.06 -2.93
C ALA A 235 -6.22 -10.10 -2.69
N LEU A 236 -5.90 -9.79 -1.43
CA LEU A 236 -4.70 -9.05 -1.04
C LEU A 236 -3.43 -9.90 -1.19
N GLU A 237 -3.48 -11.19 -0.85
CA GLU A 237 -2.35 -12.11 -1.06
C GLU A 237 -2.06 -12.31 -2.55
N GLU A 238 -3.09 -12.45 -3.39
CA GLU A 238 -2.94 -12.57 -4.85
C GLU A 238 -2.31 -11.33 -5.48
N LEU A 239 -2.59 -10.13 -4.93
CA LEU A 239 -1.94 -8.89 -5.33
C LEU A 239 -0.43 -8.89 -5.03
N GLU A 240 0.03 -9.62 -4.02
CA GLU A 240 1.46 -9.77 -3.72
C GLU A 240 2.15 -10.82 -4.61
N LEU A 241 1.40 -11.79 -5.11
CA LEU A 241 1.93 -12.98 -5.80
C LEU A 241 2.08 -12.83 -7.31
N THR A 242 1.64 -11.74 -7.94
CA THR A 242 1.75 -11.59 -9.41
C THR A 242 3.23 -11.31 -9.78
N PRO A 243 4.05 -12.29 -10.21
CA PRO A 243 5.47 -12.10 -10.41
C PRO A 243 5.71 -11.45 -11.78
N PHE A 244 6.66 -10.52 -11.85
CA PHE A 244 7.17 -10.01 -13.12
C PHE A 244 7.81 -11.16 -13.94
N PRO A 245 7.56 -11.26 -15.26
CA PRO A 245 8.33 -12.16 -16.11
C PRO A 245 9.79 -11.68 -16.17
N LYS A 246 10.74 -12.52 -15.69
CA LYS A 246 12.16 -12.17 -15.52
C LYS A 246 13.02 -12.26 -16.79
N THR A 247 12.44 -12.56 -17.94
CA THR A 247 13.21 -12.81 -19.18
C THR A 247 12.57 -12.10 -20.35
N ILE A 248 13.10 -10.91 -20.66
CA ILE A 248 12.97 -10.31 -21.98
C ILE A 248 14.04 -10.99 -22.84
N ALA A 249 13.66 -12.01 -23.60
CA ALA A 249 14.53 -12.58 -24.63
C ALA A 249 14.60 -11.59 -25.79
N VAL A 250 15.55 -10.65 -25.73
CA VAL A 250 15.92 -9.83 -26.88
C VAL A 250 16.72 -10.73 -27.82
N MET A 251 16.10 -11.17 -28.90
CA MET A 251 16.80 -11.89 -29.97
C MET A 251 17.70 -10.89 -30.72
N PRO A 252 19.01 -11.15 -30.88
CA PRO A 252 19.87 -10.31 -31.70
C PRO A 252 19.39 -10.33 -33.16
N PRO A 253 19.43 -9.20 -33.89
CA PRO A 253 19.09 -9.20 -35.31
C PRO A 253 20.05 -10.11 -36.08
N GLU A 254 19.50 -10.95 -36.97
CA GLU A 254 20.32 -11.81 -37.84
C GLU A 254 21.27 -10.94 -38.68
N PRO A 255 22.57 -11.32 -38.78
CA PRO A 255 23.49 -10.63 -39.66
C PRO A 255 23.03 -10.78 -41.11
N ARG A 256 22.99 -9.67 -41.85
CA ARG A 256 22.73 -9.67 -43.30
C ARG A 256 23.76 -10.58 -43.98
N THR A 257 23.32 -11.71 -44.51
CA THR A 257 24.05 -12.41 -45.57
C THR A 257 23.79 -11.63 -46.84
N ASP A 258 24.74 -10.78 -47.22
CA ASP A 258 24.72 -10.07 -48.50
C ASP A 258 24.90 -11.09 -49.63
N ALA A 259 23.80 -11.70 -50.06
CA ALA A 259 23.72 -12.64 -51.18
C ALA A 259 23.84 -11.92 -52.53
N ASN A 260 24.86 -11.08 -52.69
CA ASN A 260 25.19 -10.43 -53.96
C ASN A 260 26.69 -10.15 -54.17
N SER A 261 27.59 -10.73 -53.36
CA SER A 261 29.04 -10.58 -53.58
C SER A 261 29.65 -11.67 -54.48
N GLU A 262 28.89 -12.67 -54.93
CA GLU A 262 29.41 -13.77 -55.78
C GLU A 262 29.11 -13.62 -57.29
N ALA A 263 28.42 -12.57 -57.72
CA ALA A 263 28.06 -12.37 -59.14
C ALA A 263 29.02 -11.46 -59.94
N THR A 264 30.15 -11.03 -59.38
CA THR A 264 31.10 -10.12 -60.07
C THR A 264 32.55 -10.63 -60.08
N GLN A 265 32.75 -11.95 -60.02
CA GLN A 265 34.07 -12.57 -60.26
C GLN A 265 34.14 -13.49 -61.48
N THR A 266 33.08 -13.60 -62.30
CA THR A 266 33.07 -14.45 -63.50
C THR A 266 33.04 -13.67 -64.83
N LEU A 267 33.61 -12.46 -64.89
CA LEU A 267 33.70 -11.70 -66.15
C LEU A 267 35.13 -11.30 -66.58
N ASP A 268 36.17 -11.83 -65.93
CA ASP A 268 37.58 -11.62 -66.31
C ASP A 268 38.36 -12.92 -66.63
N GLN A 269 37.66 -14.02 -66.91
CA GLN A 269 38.27 -15.23 -67.46
C GLN A 269 37.40 -15.83 -68.56
N GLU A 270 37.46 -15.23 -69.75
CA GLU A 270 37.58 -15.99 -70.99
C GLU A 270 38.07 -15.04 -72.10
N SER A 271 39.26 -15.36 -72.58
CA SER A 271 39.91 -14.81 -73.77
C SER A 271 39.54 -15.65 -74.98
#